data_AF-E0S3R8-F1
#
_entry.id   AF-E0S3R8-F1
#
_cell.length_a   1.000
_cell.length_b   1.000
_cell.length_c   1.000
_cell.angle_alpha   90.00
_cell.angle_beta   90.00
_cell.angle_gamma   90.00
#
_symmetry.space_group_name_H-M   'P 1'
#
loop_
_entity.id
_entity.type
_entity.pdbx_description
1 polymer ?
#
loop_
_entity_poly.entity_id
_entity_poly.type
_entity_poly.pdbx_seq_one_letter_code
_entity_poly.pdbx_strand_id
1 'polypeptide(L)'
;MGKALYMGHYKKKQSDDLVNSWFTNIANFQSIAGRLLKAETEMEFEVFLEKAMSIDKRSTCLFIEKHQNELPKAHLGIAKAQLSKYLT
;
A
#
# COMPACT_ATOMS: atom_id res chain seq x y z
N MET A 1 -31.64 46.72 2.77
CA MET A 1 -31.35 45.53 1.93
C MET A 1 -29.85 45.24 2.00
N GLY A 2 -29.42 44.32 2.86
CA GLY A 2 -28.01 43.87 2.93
C GLY A 2 -28.00 42.36 2.80
N LYS A 3 -27.60 41.85 1.62
CA LYS A 3 -27.64 40.43 1.28
C LYS A 3 -26.61 39.64 2.10
N ALA A 4 -27.05 38.43 2.44
CA ALA A 4 -26.47 37.51 3.40
C ALA A 4 -25.04 37.04 3.08
N LEU A 5 -24.35 36.74 4.19
CA LEU A 5 -23.12 35.99 4.36
C LEU A 5 -22.93 34.85 3.36
N TYR A 6 -21.83 34.89 2.60
CA TYR A 6 -21.29 33.72 1.89
C TYR A 6 -20.60 32.78 2.89
N MET A 7 -21.38 32.04 3.66
CA MET A 7 -20.93 30.82 4.34
C MET A 7 -20.94 29.68 3.31
N GLY A 8 -19.98 29.73 2.38
CA GLY A 8 -19.68 28.64 1.47
C GLY A 8 -18.97 27.50 2.20
N HIS A 9 -19.63 26.91 3.20
CA HIS A 9 -19.27 25.58 3.69
C HIS A 9 -19.62 24.58 2.59
N TYR A 10 -18.74 24.47 1.59
CA TYR A 10 -18.68 23.29 0.76
C TYR A 10 -18.43 22.11 1.71
N LYS A 11 -19.49 21.37 2.02
CA LYS A 11 -19.39 19.99 2.48
C LYS A 11 -18.64 19.25 1.39
N LYS A 12 -17.30 19.26 1.46
CA LYS A 12 -16.43 18.41 0.69
C LYS A 12 -16.95 17.00 0.95
N LYS A 13 -17.54 16.41 -0.07
CA LYS A 13 -18.29 15.16 0.06
C LYS A 13 -17.30 14.11 0.51
N GLN A 14 -17.56 13.46 1.65
CA GLN A 14 -16.70 12.40 2.19
C GLN A 14 -16.34 11.33 1.15
N SER A 15 -17.17 11.14 0.11
CA SER A 15 -16.91 10.26 -1.03
C SER A 15 -15.66 10.65 -1.83
N ASP A 16 -15.43 11.93 -2.07
CA ASP A 16 -14.34 12.40 -2.93
C ASP A 16 -12.99 12.22 -2.21
N ASP A 17 -12.97 12.45 -0.90
CA ASP A 17 -11.79 12.20 -0.08
C ASP A 17 -11.50 10.68 0.05
N LEU A 18 -12.53 9.82 0.10
CA LEU A 18 -12.36 8.36 0.09
C LEU A 18 -11.79 7.84 -1.24
N VAL A 19 -12.32 8.31 -2.37
CA VAL A 19 -11.85 7.93 -3.71
C VAL A 19 -10.41 8.41 -3.93
N ASN A 20 -10.10 9.65 -3.55
CA ASN A 20 -8.74 10.19 -3.63
C ASN A 20 -7.75 9.41 -2.74
N SER A 21 -8.17 9.05 -1.52
CA SER A 21 -7.37 8.22 -0.61
C SER A 21 -7.09 6.85 -1.21
N TRP A 22 -8.10 6.23 -1.83
CA TRP A 22 -7.95 4.93 -2.51
C TRP A 22 -6.97 5.00 -3.68
N PHE A 23 -7.08 6.00 -4.57
CA PHE A 23 -6.11 6.18 -5.67
C PHE A 23 -4.69 6.43 -5.15
N THR A 24 -4.56 7.22 -4.08
CA THR A 24 -3.26 7.48 -3.43
C THR A 24 -2.66 6.19 -2.89
N ASN A 25 -3.45 5.35 -2.23
CA ASN A 25 -2.99 4.06 -1.72
C ASN A 25 -2.56 3.12 -2.84
N ILE A 26 -3.28 3.06 -3.96
CA ILE A 26 -2.88 2.25 -5.13
C ILE A 26 -1.55 2.74 -5.70
N ALA A 27 -1.41 4.05 -5.92
CA ALA A 27 -0.17 4.62 -6.45
C ALA A 27 1.02 4.37 -5.51
N ASN A 28 0.80 4.55 -4.20
CA ASN A 28 1.81 4.26 -3.17
C ASN A 28 2.17 2.77 -3.17
N PHE A 29 1.18 1.88 -3.27
CA PHE A 29 1.42 0.44 -3.32
C PHE A 29 2.28 0.08 -4.55
N GLN A 30 1.93 0.56 -5.74
CA GLN A 30 2.69 0.28 -6.96
C GLN A 30 4.15 0.76 -6.86
N SER A 31 4.36 1.95 -6.27
CA SER A 31 5.70 2.49 -6.03
C SER A 31 6.53 1.61 -5.09
N ILE A 32 5.95 1.17 -3.97
CA ILE A 32 6.63 0.30 -3.00
C ILE A 32 6.84 -1.11 -3.55
N ALA A 33 5.86 -1.67 -4.27
CA ALA A 33 5.94 -2.99 -4.86
C ALA A 33 7.07 -3.08 -5.91
N GLY A 34 7.28 -2.02 -6.69
CA GLY A 34 8.44 -1.94 -7.59
C GLY A 34 9.79 -1.94 -6.87
N ARG A 35 9.85 -1.47 -5.62
CA ARG A 35 11.06 -1.52 -4.78
C ARG A 35 11.27 -2.88 -4.14
N LEU A 36 10.21 -3.63 -3.83
CA LEU A 36 10.32 -5.01 -3.33
C LEU A 36 11.09 -5.91 -4.29
N LEU A 37 10.88 -5.78 -5.60
CA LEU A 37 11.59 -6.56 -6.62
C LEU A 37 13.05 -6.13 -6.80
N LYS A 38 13.38 -4.90 -6.39
CA LYS A 38 14.71 -4.30 -6.55
C LYS A 38 15.53 -4.29 -5.27
N ALA A 39 14.96 -4.74 -4.14
CA ALA A 39 15.65 -4.75 -2.87
C ALA A 39 16.91 -5.63 -2.98
N GLU A 40 18.06 -5.07 -2.63
CA GLU A 40 19.35 -5.77 -2.74
C GLU A 40 19.65 -6.58 -1.48
N THR A 41 19.04 -6.19 -0.36
CA THR A 41 19.26 -6.81 0.95
C THR A 41 17.96 -7.28 1.58
N GLU A 42 18.07 -8.31 2.42
CA GLU A 42 16.96 -8.84 3.22
C GLU A 42 16.29 -7.78 4.10
N MET A 43 17.09 -6.90 4.71
CA MET A 43 16.60 -5.82 5.56
C MET A 43 15.82 -4.77 4.77
N GLU A 44 16.32 -4.38 3.59
CA GLU A 44 15.61 -3.45 2.71
C GLU A 44 14.29 -4.07 2.22
N PHE A 45 14.32 -5.34 1.85
CA PHE A 45 13.13 -6.09 1.45
C PHE A 45 12.10 -6.11 2.56
N GLU A 46 12.50 -6.41 3.80
CA GLU A 46 11.62 -6.43 4.97
C GLU A 46 10.95 -5.07 5.21
N VAL A 47 11.72 -3.98 5.15
CA VAL A 47 11.18 -2.62 5.34
C VAL A 47 10.15 -2.26 4.25
N PHE A 48 10.40 -2.63 2.99
CA PHE A 48 9.42 -2.39 1.93
C PHE A 48 8.21 -3.30 2.03
N LEU A 49 8.38 -4.51 2.54
CA LEU A 49 7.29 -5.47 2.72
C LEU A 49 6.33 -4.95 3.79
N GLU A 50 6.83 -4.51 4.94
CA GLU A 50 6.02 -3.89 5.99
C GLU A 50 5.25 -2.67 5.49
N LYS A 51 5.92 -1.80 4.72
CA LYS A 51 5.28 -0.64 4.08
C LYS A 51 4.17 -1.06 3.13
N ALA A 52 4.41 -2.03 2.24
CA ALA A 52 3.39 -2.54 1.32
C ALA A 52 2.17 -3.10 2.08
N MET A 53 2.42 -3.87 3.14
CA MET A 53 1.37 -4.45 3.99
C MET A 53 0.56 -3.40 4.74
N SER A 54 1.19 -2.30 5.17
CA SER A 54 0.48 -1.17 5.80
C SER A 54 -0.46 -0.44 4.85
N ILE A 55 -0.16 -0.46 3.54
CA ILE A 55 -0.99 0.17 2.50
C ILE A 55 -2.15 -0.78 2.15
N ASP A 56 -1.83 -2.00 1.72
CA ASP A 56 -2.82 -3.03 1.40
C ASP A 56 -2.21 -4.43 1.49
N LYS A 57 -2.60 -5.16 2.53
CA LYS A 57 -2.15 -6.54 2.79
C LYS A 57 -2.53 -7.50 1.67
N ARG A 58 -3.76 -7.41 1.16
CA ARG A 58 -4.27 -8.35 0.15
C ARG A 58 -3.51 -8.18 -1.16
N SER A 59 -3.32 -6.94 -1.57
CA SER A 59 -2.52 -6.62 -2.75
C SER A 59 -1.07 -7.06 -2.57
N THR A 60 -0.50 -6.92 -1.36
CA THR A 60 0.85 -7.42 -1.05
C THR A 60 0.96 -8.94 -1.21
N CYS A 61 0.03 -9.72 -0.66
CA CYS A 61 0.02 -11.18 -0.81
C CYS A 61 0.01 -11.59 -2.28
N LEU A 62 -0.93 -11.04 -3.05
CA LEU A 62 -1.07 -11.34 -4.49
C LEU A 62 0.18 -10.93 -5.28
N PHE A 63 0.82 -9.82 -4.89
CA PHE A 63 2.05 -9.37 -5.52
C PHE A 63 3.19 -10.35 -5.28
N ILE A 64 3.40 -10.81 -4.04
CA ILE A 64 4.44 -11.79 -3.71
C ILE A 64 4.18 -13.13 -4.39
N GLU A 65 2.93 -13.62 -4.39
CA GLU A 65 2.56 -14.86 -5.10
C GLU A 65 2.82 -14.75 -6.60
N LYS A 66 2.53 -13.60 -7.21
CA LYS A 66 2.76 -13.39 -8.64
C LYS A 66 4.24 -13.39 -9.02
N HIS A 67 5.11 -12.80 -8.19
CA HIS A 67 6.53 -12.60 -8.49
C HIS A 67 7.44 -13.55 -7.69
N GLN A 68 6.89 -14.67 -7.20
CA GLN A 68 7.64 -15.61 -6.36
C GLN A 68 8.87 -16.21 -7.06
N ASN A 69 8.88 -16.28 -8.39
CA ASN A 69 10.01 -16.79 -9.17
C ASN A 69 11.08 -15.73 -9.44
N GLU A 70 10.77 -14.45 -9.21
CA GLU A 70 11.67 -13.31 -9.43
C GLU A 70 12.40 -12.89 -8.14
N LEU A 71 11.91 -13.34 -6.99
CA LEU A 71 12.46 -13.00 -5.69
C LEU A 71 13.51 -14.02 -5.22
N PRO A 72 14.61 -13.58 -4.59
CA PRO A 72 15.54 -14.47 -3.91
C PRO A 72 14.86 -15.34 -2.85
N LYS A 73 15.34 -16.57 -2.66
CA LYS A 73 14.78 -17.52 -1.65
C LYS A 73 14.75 -16.93 -0.24
N ALA A 74 15.75 -16.14 0.14
CA ALA A 74 15.79 -15.47 1.43
C ALA A 74 14.62 -14.49 1.60
N HIS A 75 14.37 -13.65 0.58
CA HIS A 75 13.25 -12.69 0.58
C HIS A 75 11.90 -13.41 0.63
N LEU A 76 11.75 -14.53 -0.08
CA LEU A 76 10.54 -15.36 0.01
C LEU A 76 10.32 -15.95 1.41
N GLY A 77 11.40 -16.31 2.10
CA GLY A 77 11.35 -16.77 3.49
C GLY A 77 10.78 -15.70 4.41
N ILE A 78 11.29 -14.48 4.31
CA ILE A 78 10.81 -13.31 5.05
C ILE A 78 9.34 -13.04 4.73
N ALA A 79 8.98 -13.01 3.44
CA ALA A 79 7.61 -12.77 3.01
C ALA A 79 6.64 -13.80 3.59
N LYS A 80 6.97 -15.10 3.51
CA LYS A 80 6.12 -16.16 4.07
C LYS A 80 5.98 -16.04 5.58
N ALA A 81 7.06 -15.78 6.30
CA ALA A 81 7.06 -15.65 7.75
C ALA A 81 6.26 -14.43 8.24
N GLN A 82 6.30 -13.32 7.52
CA GLN A 82 5.47 -12.16 7.85
C GLN A 82 4.01 -12.40 7.47
N LEU A 83 3.72 -12.85 6.25
CA LEU A 83 2.34 -13.05 5.78
C LEU A 83 1.58 -14.11 6.58
N SER A 84 2.25 -15.17 7.06
CA SER A 84 1.61 -16.20 7.89
C SER A 84 1.08 -15.66 9.22
N LYS A 85 1.69 -14.59 9.77
CA LYS A 85 1.21 -13.93 11.01
C LYS A 85 -0.14 -13.23 10.83
N TYR A 86 -0.58 -13.00 9.59
CA TYR A 86 -1.79 -12.26 9.28
C TYR A 86 -2.93 -13.14 8.73
N LEU A 87 -2.67 -14.43 8.53
CA LEU A 87 -3.68 -15.42 8.11
C LEU A 87 -4.21 -16.26 9.28
N THR A 88 -3.64 -16.10 10.47
CA THR A 88 -4.16 -16.56 11.77
C THR A 88 -4.99 -15.49 12.43
#